data_AF-A0A6J7SDB8-F1
#
_entry.id   AF-A0A6J7SDB8-F1
#
_cell.length_a   1.000
_cell.length_b   1.000
_cell.length_c   1.000
_cell.angle_alpha   90.00
_cell.angle_beta   90.00
_cell.angle_gamma   90.00
#
_symmetry.space_group_name_H-M   'P 1'
#
loop_
_entity.id
_entity.type
_entity.pdbx_description
1 polymer ?
#
loop_
_entity_poly.entity_id
_entity_poly.type
_entity_poly.pdbx_seq_one_letter_code
_entity_poly.pdbx_strand_id
1 'polypeptide(L)'
;MIIDELLEPPLARLDAMAPMGDPIRELASATRIAVEPLRGMVLPRPFEHGDVSHPNLLVAEHGERLSVGIVDWELARERGAPGHDLAQFEAFTAFARASAHGRAAEGRAFQEAFSAGGRGRRAFTAGLADSVPLDAIRPLFVLAWARAALRLFDRLAPVNGSVREAVIGGPGPNEAADGPPSDERLLSLLGQSRNAALWQLSLAF
;
A
#
# COMPACT_ATOMS: atom_id res chain seq x y z
N MET A 1 13.40 -4.43 -12.54
CA MET A 1 12.61 -3.21 -12.83
C MET A 1 11.66 -2.95 -11.66
N ILE A 2 10.89 -1.85 -11.65
CA ILE A 2 10.04 -1.51 -10.48
C ILE A 2 9.08 -2.64 -10.10
N ILE A 3 8.47 -3.32 -11.08
CA ILE A 3 7.58 -4.47 -10.87
C ILE A 3 8.35 -5.64 -10.26
N ASP A 4 9.45 -6.07 -10.90
CA ASP A 4 10.21 -7.24 -10.46
C ASP A 4 10.78 -7.09 -9.05
N GLU A 5 11.04 -5.84 -8.63
CA GLU A 5 11.62 -5.56 -7.33
C GLU A 5 10.56 -5.37 -6.24
N LEU A 6 9.49 -4.62 -6.54
CA LEU A 6 8.54 -4.16 -5.51
C LEU A 6 7.29 -5.02 -5.43
N LEU A 7 6.97 -5.82 -6.45
CA LEU A 7 5.69 -6.49 -6.58
C LEU A 7 5.80 -7.98 -6.91
N GLU A 8 6.74 -8.41 -7.75
CA GLU A 8 6.81 -9.82 -8.13
C GLU A 8 7.12 -10.76 -6.95
N PRO A 9 8.07 -10.47 -6.04
CA PRO A 9 8.33 -11.34 -4.90
C PRO A 9 7.11 -11.59 -3.99
N PRO A 10 6.35 -10.56 -3.54
CA PRO A 10 5.17 -10.82 -2.74
C PRO A 10 4.03 -11.48 -3.51
N LEU A 11 3.87 -11.21 -4.82
CA LEU A 11 2.87 -11.90 -5.64
C LEU A 11 3.20 -13.39 -5.82
N ALA A 12 4.47 -13.72 -6.07
CA ALA A 12 4.92 -15.11 -6.19
C ALA A 12 4.72 -15.89 -4.87
N ARG A 13 4.95 -15.23 -3.73
CA ARG A 13 4.65 -15.82 -2.42
C ARG A 13 3.16 -16.09 -2.24
N LEU A 14 2.32 -15.14 -2.63
CA LEU A 14 0.87 -15.32 -2.58
C LEU A 14 0.40 -16.47 -3.49
N ASP A 15 0.98 -16.62 -4.69
CA ASP A 15 0.68 -17.74 -5.59
C ASP A 15 1.05 -19.11 -5.00
N ALA A 16 2.12 -19.17 -4.20
CA ALA A 16 2.54 -20.40 -3.54
C ALA A 16 1.62 -20.79 -2.37
N MET A 17 1.00 -19.81 -1.71
CA MET A 17 0.13 -20.02 -0.54
C MET A 17 -1.34 -20.24 -0.94
N ALA A 18 -1.84 -19.48 -1.92
CA ALA A 18 -3.26 -19.44 -2.25
C ALA A 18 -3.66 -20.63 -3.15
N PRO A 19 -4.72 -21.39 -2.78
CA PRO A 19 -5.26 -22.44 -3.62
C PRO A 19 -5.62 -21.96 -5.03
N MET A 20 -5.66 -22.89 -5.99
CA MET A 20 -6.15 -22.58 -7.33
C MET A 20 -7.63 -22.18 -7.26
N GLY A 21 -7.99 -21.08 -7.93
CA GLY A 21 -9.34 -20.52 -7.88
C GLY A 21 -9.63 -19.64 -6.66
N ASP A 22 -8.65 -19.37 -5.81
CA ASP A 22 -8.81 -18.40 -4.72
C ASP A 22 -8.95 -16.97 -5.30
N PRO A 23 -9.95 -16.17 -4.89
CA PRO A 23 -10.14 -14.80 -5.37
C PRO A 23 -8.91 -13.90 -5.22
N ILE A 24 -8.07 -14.11 -4.20
CA ILE A 24 -6.86 -13.31 -4.01
C ILE A 24 -5.80 -13.63 -5.06
N ARG A 25 -5.78 -14.88 -5.56
CA ARG A 25 -4.90 -15.32 -6.63
C ARG A 25 -5.34 -14.77 -7.98
N GLU A 26 -6.65 -14.72 -8.21
CA GLU A 26 -7.21 -14.04 -9.38
C GLU A 26 -6.89 -12.54 -9.37
N LEU A 27 -6.99 -11.90 -8.20
CA LEU A 27 -6.60 -10.50 -8.01
C LEU A 27 -5.10 -10.28 -8.29
N ALA A 28 -4.24 -11.18 -7.84
CA ALA A 28 -2.81 -11.16 -8.16
C ALA A 28 -2.54 -11.28 -9.66
N SER A 29 -3.23 -12.18 -10.36
CA SER A 29 -3.13 -12.32 -11.82
C SER A 29 -3.59 -11.06 -12.55
N ALA A 30 -4.76 -10.52 -12.20
CA ALA A 30 -5.29 -9.27 -12.77
C ALA A 30 -4.34 -8.08 -12.53
N THR A 31 -3.69 -8.06 -11.37
CA THR A 31 -2.68 -7.05 -11.03
C THR A 31 -1.48 -7.12 -11.96
N ARG A 32 -0.91 -8.32 -12.21
CA ARG A 32 0.21 -8.47 -13.15
C ARG A 32 -0.14 -7.93 -14.53
N ILE A 33 -1.33 -8.25 -15.04
CA ILE A 33 -1.82 -7.74 -16.33
C ILE A 33 -1.92 -6.20 -16.30
N ALA A 34 -2.49 -5.64 -15.23
CA ALA A 34 -2.68 -4.20 -15.11
C ALA A 34 -1.37 -3.41 -14.99
N VAL A 35 -0.34 -4.00 -14.37
CA VAL A 35 0.96 -3.34 -14.19
C VAL A 35 1.96 -3.61 -15.31
N GLU A 36 1.70 -4.58 -16.19
CA GLU A 36 2.61 -4.96 -17.27
C GLU A 36 3.08 -3.79 -18.15
N PRO A 37 2.27 -2.75 -18.45
CA PRO A 37 2.77 -1.58 -19.19
C PRO A 37 3.98 -0.89 -18.53
N LEU A 38 4.17 -1.01 -17.21
CA LEU A 38 5.33 -0.44 -16.52
C LEU A 38 6.62 -1.24 -16.80
N ARG A 39 6.54 -2.45 -17.36
CA ARG A 39 7.69 -3.28 -17.68
C ARG A 39 8.46 -2.62 -18.83
N GLY A 40 9.72 -2.28 -18.58
CA GLY A 40 10.58 -1.59 -19.56
C GLY A 40 10.47 -0.06 -19.56
N MET A 41 9.53 0.53 -18.81
CA MET A 41 9.49 1.98 -18.62
C MET A 41 10.64 2.45 -17.70
N VAL A 42 11.29 3.55 -18.07
CA VAL A 42 12.24 4.26 -17.21
C VAL A 42 11.45 5.25 -16.36
N LEU A 43 11.16 4.85 -15.12
CA LEU A 43 10.38 5.65 -14.18
C LEU A 43 11.29 6.19 -13.06
N PRO A 44 10.97 7.36 -12.48
CA PRO A 44 11.66 7.84 -11.29
C PRO A 44 11.54 6.82 -10.14
N ARG A 45 12.51 6.83 -9.24
CA ARG A 45 12.53 5.98 -8.03
C ARG A 45 12.60 6.91 -6.82
N PRO A 46 11.49 7.55 -6.44
CA PRO A 46 11.47 8.49 -5.33
C PRO A 46 11.70 7.77 -4.00
N PHE A 47 12.07 8.53 -2.98
CA PHE A 47 11.98 8.04 -1.60
C PHE A 47 10.50 7.83 -1.25
N GLU A 48 10.16 6.67 -0.72
CA GLU A 48 8.81 6.27 -0.33
C GLU A 48 8.79 6.14 1.20
N HIS A 49 7.84 6.80 1.86
CA HIS A 49 7.54 6.63 3.27
C HIS A 49 6.79 5.32 3.51
N GLY A 50 5.79 5.02 2.68
CA GLY A 50 5.09 3.76 2.68
C GLY A 50 3.80 3.72 3.51
N ASP A 51 3.59 4.63 4.46
CA ASP A 51 2.32 4.73 5.22
C ASP A 51 1.99 6.19 5.55
N VAL A 52 1.71 6.99 4.53
CA VAL A 52 1.40 8.43 4.67
C VAL A 52 -0.07 8.63 5.06
N SER A 53 -0.39 8.23 6.30
CA SER A 53 -1.73 8.34 6.88
C SER A 53 -1.63 8.64 8.39
N HIS A 54 -2.75 8.89 9.07
CA HIS A 54 -2.76 8.95 10.54
C HIS A 54 -2.38 7.56 11.13
N PRO A 55 -1.50 7.47 12.14
CA PRO A 55 -0.96 8.56 12.98
C PRO A 55 0.39 9.16 12.52
N ASN A 56 0.89 8.81 11.35
CA ASN A 56 2.23 9.18 10.87
C ASN A 56 2.34 10.62 10.33
N LEU A 57 1.22 11.33 10.23
CA LEU A 57 1.15 12.74 9.87
C LEU A 57 0.99 13.61 11.12
N LEU A 58 2.01 14.40 11.42
CA LEU A 58 1.99 15.37 12.51
C LEU A 58 1.76 16.76 11.96
N VAL A 59 0.83 17.50 12.55
CA VAL A 59 0.61 18.91 12.25
C VAL A 59 1.03 19.71 13.47
N ALA A 60 1.92 20.67 13.26
CA ALA A 60 2.37 21.58 14.31
C ALA A 60 2.16 23.03 13.86
N GLU A 61 1.61 23.83 14.76
CA GLU A 61 1.48 25.27 14.59
C GLU A 61 2.67 25.98 15.23
N HIS A 62 3.33 26.84 14.46
CA HIS A 62 4.39 27.71 14.95
C HIS A 62 4.05 29.16 14.62
N GLY A 63 3.40 29.84 15.56
CA GLY A 63 2.76 31.13 15.29
C GLY A 63 1.59 30.97 14.31
N GLU A 64 1.59 31.73 13.22
CA GLU A 64 0.58 31.64 12.14
C GLU A 64 0.91 30.59 11.07
N ARG A 65 2.05 29.88 11.18
CA ARG A 65 2.47 28.88 10.20
C ARG A 65 2.06 27.49 10.64
N LEU A 66 1.33 26.80 9.76
CA LEU A 66 1.14 25.36 9.83
C LEU A 66 2.33 24.65 9.21
N SER A 67 2.87 23.67 9.92
CA SER A 67 3.90 22.76 9.44
C SER A 67 3.39 21.32 9.52
N VAL A 68 3.74 20.51 8.52
CA VAL A 68 3.41 19.08 8.47
C VAL A 68 4.72 18.29 8.54
N GLY A 69 4.81 17.42 9.53
CA GLY A 69 5.88 16.44 9.67
C GLY A 69 5.38 15.03 9.37
N ILE A 70 6.28 14.19 8.88
CA ILE A 70 6.02 12.76 8.67
C ILE A 70 6.96 11.98 9.60
N VAL A 71 6.40 11.04 10.35
CA VAL A 71 7.11 10.19 11.31
C VAL A 71 6.88 8.72 11.00
N ASP A 72 7.60 7.83 11.70
CA ASP A 72 7.52 6.38 11.51
C ASP A 72 7.98 5.90 10.11
N TRP A 73 9.29 6.00 9.89
CA TRP A 73 9.94 5.62 8.63
C TRP A 73 10.24 4.12 8.55
N GLU A 74 9.60 3.25 9.35
CA GLU A 74 9.92 1.81 9.37
C GLU A 74 9.64 1.11 8.02
N LEU A 75 8.68 1.63 7.24
CA LEU A 75 8.30 1.10 5.93
C LEU A 75 8.97 1.83 4.76
N ALA A 76 9.91 2.72 5.09
CA ALA A 76 10.50 3.61 4.12
C ALA A 76 11.42 2.86 3.14
N ARG A 77 11.50 3.37 1.91
CA ARG A 77 12.41 2.87 0.88
C ARG A 77 13.01 4.02 0.10
N GLU A 78 14.33 3.99 -0.04
CA GLU A 78 15.07 4.96 -0.86
C GLU A 78 14.68 4.91 -2.34
N ARG A 79 14.22 3.75 -2.81
CA ARG A 79 13.86 3.49 -4.20
C ARG A 79 12.43 2.96 -4.27
N GLY A 80 11.47 3.81 -3.95
CA GLY A 80 10.05 3.49 -3.97
C GLY A 80 9.40 3.50 -5.35
N ALA A 81 8.07 3.35 -5.32
CA ALA A 81 7.21 3.47 -6.48
C ALA A 81 6.63 4.89 -6.62
N PRO A 82 6.70 5.52 -7.82
CA PRO A 82 6.06 6.79 -8.08
C PRO A 82 4.57 6.78 -7.70
N GLY A 83 4.16 7.78 -6.93
CA GLY A 83 2.76 7.94 -6.52
C GLY A 83 2.28 7.00 -5.41
N HIS A 84 3.09 6.06 -4.92
CA HIS A 84 2.67 5.14 -3.86
C HIS A 84 2.10 5.88 -2.64
N ASP A 85 2.85 6.84 -2.13
CA ASP A 85 2.44 7.63 -0.97
C ASP A 85 1.31 8.61 -1.29
N LEU A 86 1.28 9.16 -2.51
CA LEU A 86 0.21 10.05 -2.94
C LEU A 86 -1.13 9.31 -3.04
N ALA A 87 -1.16 8.07 -3.55
CA ALA A 87 -2.36 7.25 -3.61
C ALA A 87 -2.93 6.99 -2.19
N GLN A 88 -2.04 6.65 -1.24
CA GLN A 88 -2.44 6.43 0.15
C GLN A 88 -2.90 7.71 0.83
N PHE A 89 -2.18 8.81 0.64
CA PHE A 89 -2.54 10.11 1.20
C PHE A 89 -3.90 10.59 0.67
N GLU A 90 -4.14 10.54 -0.64
CA GLU A 90 -5.43 10.96 -1.21
C GLU A 90 -6.58 10.06 -0.72
N ALA A 91 -6.37 8.74 -0.58
CA ALA A 91 -7.37 7.87 0.04
C ALA A 91 -7.63 8.23 1.51
N PHE A 92 -6.58 8.48 2.29
CA PHE A 92 -6.71 8.94 3.68
C PHE A 92 -7.51 10.25 3.76
N THR A 93 -7.23 11.24 2.90
CA THR A 93 -8.00 12.49 2.89
C THR A 93 -9.47 12.27 2.51
N ALA A 94 -9.75 11.33 1.59
CA ALA A 94 -11.11 10.96 1.25
C ALA A 94 -11.85 10.36 2.45
N PHE A 95 -11.19 9.46 3.20
CA PHE A 95 -11.77 8.84 4.39
C PHE A 95 -12.05 9.88 5.48
N ALA A 96 -11.08 10.74 5.75
CA ALA A 96 -11.21 11.80 6.75
C ALA A 96 -12.35 12.77 6.41
N ARG A 97 -12.47 13.19 5.13
CA ARG A 97 -13.53 14.10 4.68
C ARG A 97 -14.92 13.48 4.73
N ALA A 98 -15.02 12.17 4.49
CA ALA A 98 -16.27 11.44 4.56
C ALA A 98 -16.60 10.95 5.98
N SER A 99 -15.74 11.23 6.98
CA SER A 99 -15.79 10.60 8.30
C SER A 99 -15.96 9.08 8.21
N ALA A 100 -15.32 8.46 7.22
CA ALA A 100 -15.49 7.06 6.89
C ALA A 100 -14.66 6.19 7.84
N HIS A 101 -15.33 5.35 8.62
CA HIS A 101 -14.69 4.42 9.54
C HIS A 101 -15.09 2.99 9.19
N GLY A 102 -14.09 2.13 9.07
CA GLY A 102 -14.26 0.73 8.74
C GLY A 102 -14.37 0.46 7.24
N ARG A 103 -14.01 -0.78 6.89
CA ARG A 103 -13.76 -1.24 5.51
C ARG A 103 -14.86 -0.88 4.51
N ALA A 104 -16.14 -1.03 4.88
CA ALA A 104 -17.25 -0.76 3.97
C ALA A 104 -17.44 0.73 3.69
N ALA A 105 -17.30 1.59 4.70
CA ALA A 105 -17.42 3.04 4.54
C ALA A 105 -16.21 3.61 3.80
N GLU A 106 -15.00 3.17 4.16
CA GLU A 106 -13.77 3.55 3.48
C GLU A 106 -13.77 3.10 2.01
N GLY A 107 -14.26 1.89 1.71
CA GLY A 107 -14.41 1.41 0.33
C GLY A 107 -15.31 2.30 -0.53
N ARG A 108 -16.44 2.78 0.02
CA ARG A 108 -17.32 3.72 -0.70
C ARG A 108 -16.65 5.09 -0.92
N ALA A 109 -16.03 5.64 0.13
CA ALA A 109 -15.31 6.90 0.02
C ALA A 109 -14.14 6.81 -0.98
N PHE A 110 -13.46 5.66 -1.04
CA PHE A 110 -12.43 5.38 -2.03
C PHE A 110 -13.00 5.37 -3.44
N GLN A 111 -14.06 4.60 -3.70
CA GLN A 111 -14.71 4.55 -5.01
C GLN A 111 -15.17 5.93 -5.48
N GLU A 112 -15.79 6.73 -4.60
CA GLU A 112 -16.21 8.08 -4.93
C GLU A 112 -15.01 8.97 -5.29
N ALA A 113 -13.96 8.97 -4.45
CA ALA A 113 -12.78 9.80 -4.65
C ALA A 113 -11.98 9.43 -5.91
N PHE A 114 -11.99 8.15 -6.31
CA PHE A 114 -11.24 7.65 -7.46
C PHE A 114 -12.09 7.29 -8.69
N SER A 115 -13.40 7.58 -8.65
CA SER A 115 -14.30 7.50 -9.79
C SER A 115 -13.87 8.43 -10.94
N ALA A 116 -14.50 8.28 -12.11
CA ALA A 116 -14.32 9.23 -13.22
C ALA A 116 -14.69 10.65 -12.76
N GLY A 117 -13.71 11.56 -12.74
CA GLY A 117 -13.91 12.92 -12.20
C GLY A 117 -13.90 13.00 -10.67
N GLY A 118 -13.52 11.94 -9.96
CA GLY A 118 -13.28 11.99 -8.51
C GLY A 118 -12.08 12.90 -8.17
N ARG A 119 -12.14 13.56 -7.00
CA ARG A 119 -11.06 14.47 -6.56
C ARG A 119 -9.73 13.73 -6.39
N GLY A 120 -9.74 12.57 -5.75
CA GLY A 120 -8.54 11.78 -5.49
C GLY A 120 -7.88 11.34 -6.80
N ARG A 121 -8.67 10.89 -7.78
CA ARG A 121 -8.16 10.56 -9.13
C ARG A 121 -7.50 11.77 -9.80
N ARG A 122 -8.15 12.93 -9.80
CA ARG A 122 -7.57 14.15 -10.39
C ARG A 122 -6.27 14.55 -9.69
N ALA A 123 -6.24 14.54 -8.36
CA ALA A 123 -5.06 14.91 -7.58
C ALA A 123 -3.90 13.94 -7.84
N PHE A 124 -4.18 12.64 -7.85
CA PHE A 124 -3.19 11.60 -8.18
C PHE A 124 -2.63 11.76 -9.61
N THR A 125 -3.50 11.91 -10.61
CA THR A 125 -3.09 12.12 -12.00
C THR A 125 -2.25 13.40 -12.14
N ALA A 126 -2.71 14.52 -11.57
CA ALA A 126 -2.02 15.80 -11.67
C ALA A 126 -0.66 15.78 -10.95
N GLY A 127 -0.57 15.14 -9.78
CA GLY A 127 0.68 15.02 -9.03
C GLY A 127 1.75 14.17 -9.71
N LEU A 128 1.39 13.37 -10.71
CA LEU A 128 2.32 12.52 -11.46
C LEU A 128 2.56 12.97 -12.90
N ALA A 129 1.67 13.80 -13.47
CA ALA A 129 1.66 14.12 -14.90
C ALA A 129 2.99 14.67 -15.43
N ASP A 130 3.74 15.41 -14.61
CA ASP A 130 5.03 16.00 -14.99
C ASP A 130 6.22 15.05 -14.80
N SER A 131 6.02 13.94 -14.08
CA SER A 131 7.11 13.03 -13.64
C SER A 131 7.06 11.65 -14.29
N VAL A 132 5.91 11.24 -14.84
CA VAL A 132 5.75 9.93 -15.48
C VAL A 132 4.90 10.04 -16.75
N PRO A 133 5.07 9.13 -17.72
CA PRO A 133 4.17 9.01 -18.86
C PRO A 133 2.70 8.82 -18.44
N LEU A 134 1.75 9.40 -19.18
CA LEU A 134 0.32 9.35 -18.82
C LEU A 134 -0.23 7.92 -18.79
N ASP A 135 0.27 7.04 -19.65
CA ASP A 135 -0.09 5.62 -19.70
C ASP A 135 0.46 4.82 -18.50
N ALA A 136 1.45 5.35 -17.77
CA ALA A 136 1.95 4.76 -16.53
C ALA A 136 1.05 5.04 -15.31
N ILE A 137 0.18 6.06 -15.36
CA ILE A 137 -0.56 6.54 -14.17
C ILE A 137 -1.49 5.47 -13.61
N ARG A 138 -2.33 4.85 -14.44
CA ARG A 138 -3.26 3.79 -13.99
C ARG A 138 -2.50 2.56 -13.46
N PRO A 139 -1.51 2.00 -14.19
CA PRO A 139 -0.68 0.92 -13.68
C PRO A 139 0.02 1.25 -12.35
N LEU A 140 0.54 2.48 -12.17
CA LEU A 140 1.15 2.93 -10.92
C LEU A 140 0.16 2.99 -9.77
N PHE A 141 -1.10 3.39 -10.03
CA PHE A 141 -2.15 3.37 -9.01
C PHE A 141 -2.47 1.95 -8.54
N VAL A 142 -2.58 1.00 -9.47
CA VAL A 142 -2.80 -0.42 -9.14
C VAL A 142 -1.61 -0.98 -8.37
N LEU A 143 -0.38 -0.70 -8.82
CA LEU A 143 0.85 -1.11 -8.14
C LEU A 143 0.90 -0.59 -6.70
N ALA A 144 0.50 0.67 -6.48
CA ALA A 144 0.48 1.27 -5.14
C ALA A 144 -0.40 0.50 -4.17
N TRP A 145 -1.63 0.15 -4.58
CA TRP A 145 -2.56 -0.58 -3.71
C TRP A 145 -2.24 -2.05 -3.55
N ALA A 146 -1.77 -2.72 -4.62
CA ALA A 146 -1.27 -4.08 -4.52
C ALA A 146 -0.14 -4.15 -3.48
N ARG A 147 0.81 -3.21 -3.55
CA ARG A 147 1.92 -3.10 -2.61
C ARG A 147 1.43 -2.80 -1.18
N ALA A 148 0.50 -1.86 -1.01
CA ALA A 148 -0.09 -1.55 0.29
C ALA A 148 -0.79 -2.76 0.94
N ALA A 149 -1.45 -3.62 0.15
CA ALA A 149 -2.10 -4.83 0.64
C ALA A 149 -1.09 -5.95 0.97
N LEU A 150 -0.14 -6.19 0.08
CA LEU A 150 0.80 -7.31 0.18
C LEU A 150 1.90 -7.11 1.23
N ARG A 151 2.13 -5.88 1.71
CA ARG A 151 3.02 -5.58 2.85
C ARG A 151 2.65 -6.34 4.13
N LEU A 152 1.43 -6.84 4.26
CA LEU A 152 1.04 -7.72 5.35
C LEU A 152 1.96 -8.96 5.42
N PHE A 153 2.40 -9.46 4.27
CA PHE A 153 3.35 -10.58 4.21
C PHE A 153 4.74 -10.20 4.73
N ASP A 154 5.20 -8.99 4.46
CA ASP A 154 6.51 -8.52 4.96
C ASP A 154 6.48 -8.34 6.48
N ARG A 155 5.35 -7.90 7.05
CA ARG A 155 5.17 -7.72 8.50
C ARG A 155 4.99 -9.02 9.27
N LEU A 156 4.35 -10.03 8.66
CA LEU A 156 3.99 -11.29 9.33
C LEU A 156 4.90 -12.47 8.95
N ALA A 157 5.79 -12.32 7.97
CA ALA A 157 6.78 -13.34 7.65
C ALA A 157 7.81 -13.44 8.79
N PRO A 158 8.17 -14.66 9.21
CA PRO A 158 9.29 -14.84 10.11
C PRO A 158 10.56 -14.33 9.43
N VAL A 159 11.27 -13.42 10.11
CA VAL A 159 12.62 -13.01 9.71
C VAL A 159 13.51 -14.23 9.90
N ASN A 160 13.82 -14.93 8.81
CA ASN A 160 14.82 -15.98 8.83
C ASN A 160 16.19 -15.34 9.13
N GLY A 161 16.60 -15.36 10.39
CA GLY A 161 18.01 -15.37 10.80
C GLY A 161 18.81 -14.08 10.71
N SER A 162 18.21 -12.89 10.75
CA SER A 162 18.98 -11.66 11.04
C SER A 162 18.33 -10.84 12.15
N VAL A 163 19.18 -10.50 13.11
CA VAL A 163 18.89 -9.82 14.37
C VAL A 163 18.18 -8.49 14.08
N ARG A 164 16.93 -8.33 14.53
CA ARG A 164 16.44 -7.00 14.90
C ARG A 164 17.29 -6.59 16.10
N GLU A 165 18.29 -5.72 15.90
CA GLU A 165 18.95 -5.07 17.02
C GLU A 165 17.88 -4.38 17.85
N ALA A 166 17.82 -4.77 19.12
CA ALA A 166 16.83 -4.33 20.07
C ALA A 166 16.86 -2.81 20.19
N VAL A 167 15.75 -2.15 19.83
CA VAL A 167 15.49 -0.79 20.28
C VAL A 167 14.62 -0.87 21.53
N ILE A 168 15.18 -0.29 22.58
CA ILE A 168 14.78 -0.34 23.99
C ILE A 168 13.35 0.19 24.17
N GLY A 169 12.45 -0.65 24.70
CA GLY A 169 11.10 -0.26 25.12
C GLY A 169 10.00 -1.29 24.85
N GLY A 170 10.24 -2.58 25.09
CA GLY A 170 9.21 -3.62 24.93
C GLY A 170 8.41 -3.89 26.22
N PRO A 171 7.12 -4.29 26.11
CA PRO A 171 6.34 -4.81 27.23
C PRO A 171 6.84 -6.21 27.66
N GLY A 172 6.48 -6.62 28.87
CA GLY A 172 7.04 -7.77 29.59
C GLY A 172 6.82 -9.17 28.95
N PRO A 173 7.40 -10.21 29.57
CA PRO A 173 7.71 -11.50 28.95
C PRO A 173 6.53 -12.48 28.93
N ASN A 174 5.44 -12.16 28.22
CA ASN A 174 4.28 -13.08 28.17
C ASN A 174 3.56 -13.20 26.81
N GLU A 175 4.23 -12.95 25.67
CA GLU A 175 3.66 -13.14 24.32
C GLU A 175 4.55 -13.98 23.37
N ALA A 176 5.39 -14.86 23.89
CA ALA A 176 6.23 -15.75 23.08
C ALA A 176 5.61 -17.15 22.89
N ALA A 177 4.34 -17.23 22.45
CA ALA A 177 3.65 -18.52 22.28
C ALA A 177 3.19 -18.85 20.85
N ASP A 178 3.07 -17.88 19.93
CA ASP A 178 2.61 -18.18 18.57
C ASP A 178 3.77 -18.16 17.59
N GLY A 179 4.06 -19.32 16.98
CA GLY A 179 4.91 -19.42 15.80
C GLY A 179 4.36 -18.56 14.64
N PRO A 180 5.07 -18.49 13.50
CA PRO A 180 4.57 -17.73 12.35
C PRO A 180 3.15 -18.19 11.99
N PRO A 181 2.22 -17.25 11.68
CA PRO A 181 0.86 -17.60 11.34
C PRO A 181 0.85 -18.57 10.16
N SER A 182 -0.03 -19.57 10.20
CA SER A 182 -0.23 -20.48 9.08
C SER A 182 -0.62 -19.74 7.80
N ASP A 183 -0.34 -20.33 6.64
CA ASP A 183 -0.69 -19.72 5.35
C ASP A 183 -2.19 -19.41 5.25
N GLU A 184 -3.04 -20.30 5.76
CA GLU A 184 -4.49 -20.09 5.86
C GLU A 184 -4.85 -18.86 6.70
N ARG A 185 -4.18 -18.66 7.83
CA ARG A 185 -4.40 -17.48 8.68
C ARG A 185 -3.93 -16.21 7.99
N LEU A 186 -2.81 -16.24 7.28
CA LEU A 186 -2.30 -15.10 6.50
C LEU A 186 -3.26 -14.71 5.37
N LEU A 187 -3.77 -15.69 4.62
CA LEU A 187 -4.75 -15.45 3.55
C LEU A 187 -6.05 -14.89 4.10
N SER A 188 -6.53 -15.42 5.24
CA SER A 188 -7.71 -14.92 5.93
C SER A 188 -7.53 -13.47 6.40
N LEU A 189 -6.39 -13.13 7.00
CA LEU A 189 -6.07 -11.76 7.41
C LEU A 189 -5.99 -10.82 6.20
N LEU A 190 -5.37 -11.25 5.11
CA LEU A 190 -5.30 -10.45 3.87
C LEU A 190 -6.70 -10.18 3.32
N GLY A 191 -7.54 -11.22 3.18
CA GLY A 191 -8.92 -11.09 2.68
C GLY A 191 -9.86 -10.25 3.57
N GLN A 192 -9.53 -10.14 4.86
CA GLN A 192 -10.25 -9.27 5.80
C GLN A 192 -9.71 -7.83 5.81
N SER A 193 -8.46 -7.62 5.35
CA SER A 193 -7.80 -6.32 5.43
C SER A 193 -8.49 -5.25 4.59
N ARG A 194 -8.46 -4.01 5.10
CA ARG A 194 -8.87 -2.81 4.36
C ARG A 194 -8.09 -2.70 3.05
N ASN A 195 -6.77 -2.85 3.10
CA ASN A 195 -5.91 -2.63 1.95
C ASN A 195 -6.17 -3.62 0.81
N ALA A 196 -6.52 -4.89 1.09
CA ALA A 196 -6.92 -5.83 0.05
C ALA A 196 -8.24 -5.43 -0.64
N ALA A 197 -9.22 -4.91 0.12
CA ALA A 197 -10.45 -4.38 -0.47
C ALA A 197 -10.15 -3.18 -1.38
N LEU A 198 -9.27 -2.26 -0.94
CA LEU A 198 -8.86 -1.10 -1.75
C LEU A 198 -8.03 -1.51 -2.97
N TRP A 199 -7.20 -2.55 -2.85
CA TRP A 199 -6.48 -3.17 -3.98
C TRP A 199 -7.44 -3.71 -5.04
N GLN A 200 -8.46 -4.47 -4.64
CA GLN A 200 -9.49 -4.93 -5.58
C GLN A 200 -10.17 -3.75 -6.29
N LEU A 201 -10.53 -2.70 -5.55
CA LEU A 201 -11.16 -1.50 -6.11
C LEU A 201 -10.23 -0.71 -7.05
N SER A 202 -8.92 -0.75 -6.82
CA SER A 202 -7.93 -0.03 -7.63
C SER A 202 -7.90 -0.47 -9.09
N LEU A 203 -8.31 -1.70 -9.40
CA LEU A 203 -8.38 -2.19 -10.79
C LEU A 203 -9.42 -1.45 -11.65
N ALA A 204 -10.41 -0.81 -11.01
CA ALA A 204 -11.44 0.00 -11.66
C ALA A 204 -11.02 1.47 -11.88
N PHE A 205 -9.81 1.86 -11.48
CA PHE A 205 -9.23 3.18 -11.79
C PHE A 205 -9.13 3.37 -13.30
#